data_AF-D6TVU0-F1
#
_entry.id   AF-D6TVU0-F1
#
_cell.length_a   1.000
_cell.length_b   1.000
_cell.length_c   1.000
_cell.angle_alpha   90.00
_cell.angle_beta   90.00
_cell.angle_gamma   90.00
#
_symmetry.space_group_name_H-M   'P 1'
#
loop_
_entity.id
_entity.type
_entity.pdbx_description
1 polymer ?
#
loop_
_entity_poly.entity_id
_entity_poly.type
_entity_poly.pdbx_seq_one_letter_code
_entity_poly.pdbx_strand_id
1 'polypeptide(L)'
;MCSMSSPPVVASMRMWVSDDPERDWETILAPALAYQAGVYARMGTDAGHPQPPNIDPHTLRRTGLLIDTPEKMVNMIQPMQASAPLTEICFWSHLPGVSHEAVMAHLERVSKHVLPPFSAREV
;
A
#
# COMPACT_ATOMS: atom_id res chain seq x y z
N MET A 1 -34.24 -3.42 21.66
CA MET A 1 -33.62 -3.99 20.44
C MET A 1 -32.22 -3.43 20.34
N CYS A 2 -31.18 -4.22 20.60
CA CYS A 2 -29.81 -3.79 20.35
C CYS A 2 -29.60 -3.74 18.83
N SER A 3 -29.27 -2.56 18.30
CA SER A 3 -28.80 -2.44 16.93
C SER A 3 -27.46 -3.16 16.85
N MET A 4 -27.44 -4.35 16.24
CA MET A 4 -26.19 -5.04 15.94
C MET A 4 -25.58 -4.34 14.73
N SER A 5 -24.66 -3.41 14.98
CA SER A 5 -23.76 -2.89 13.96
C SER A 5 -23.04 -4.09 13.32
N SER A 6 -23.04 -4.15 11.98
CA SER A 6 -22.28 -5.16 11.23
C SER A 6 -20.80 -5.10 11.64
N PRO A 7 -20.10 -6.25 11.72
CA PRO A 7 -18.68 -6.25 12.08
C PRO A 7 -17.86 -5.42 11.06
N PRO A 8 -16.77 -4.78 11.50
CA PRO A 8 -15.92 -4.00 10.60
C PRO A 8 -15.34 -4.90 9.50
N VAL A 9 -15.36 -4.40 8.27
CA VAL A 9 -14.71 -5.04 7.12
C VAL A 9 -13.50 -4.20 6.77
N VAL A 10 -12.32 -4.78 6.99
CA VAL A 10 -11.03 -4.10 6.85
C VAL A 10 -10.30 -4.61 5.63
N ALA A 11 -9.84 -3.70 4.76
CA ALA A 11 -8.95 -4.04 3.65
C ALA A 11 -7.52 -3.68 4.04
N SER A 12 -6.61 -4.67 3.92
CA SER A 12 -5.17 -4.44 4.04
C SER A 12 -4.54 -4.25 2.68
N MET A 13 -3.92 -3.09 2.43
CA MET A 13 -3.42 -2.70 1.12
C MET A 13 -1.95 -2.27 1.15
N ARG A 14 -1.26 -2.29 0.01
CA ARG A 14 -0.01 -1.53 -0.14
C ARG A 14 -0.38 -0.16 -0.68
N MET A 15 -0.01 0.89 0.05
CA MET A 15 -0.31 2.26 -0.33
C MET A 15 0.96 3.10 -0.29
N TRP A 16 1.16 3.93 -1.31
CA TRP A 16 2.16 4.98 -1.37
C TRP A 16 1.57 6.21 -2.07
N VAL A 17 1.79 7.38 -1.50
CA VAL A 17 1.26 8.66 -1.98
C VAL A 17 2.45 9.55 -2.27
N SER A 18 2.57 9.94 -3.54
CA SER A 18 3.72 10.68 -4.06
C SER A 18 3.27 11.76 -5.03
N ASP A 19 4.04 12.85 -5.12
CA ASP A 19 3.85 13.86 -6.16
C ASP A 19 4.38 13.39 -7.52
N ASP A 20 5.27 12.39 -7.54
CA ASP A 20 5.86 11.78 -8.74
C ASP A 20 5.87 10.24 -8.58
N PRO A 21 4.72 9.58 -8.79
CA PRO A 21 4.57 8.15 -8.57
C PRO A 21 5.46 7.30 -9.49
N GLU A 22 5.71 7.77 -10.71
CA GLU A 22 6.58 7.12 -11.69
C GLU A 22 8.02 7.09 -11.18
N ARG A 23 8.58 8.24 -10.78
CA ARG A 23 9.94 8.30 -10.23
C ARG A 23 10.07 7.49 -8.96
N ASP A 24 9.12 7.63 -8.01
CA ASP A 24 9.18 6.89 -6.75
C ASP A 24 9.05 5.39 -6.98
N TRP A 25 8.24 4.97 -7.96
CA TRP A 25 8.16 3.56 -8.35
C TRP A 25 9.51 3.02 -8.80
N GLU A 26 10.17 3.70 -9.74
CA GLU A 26 11.43 3.24 -10.31
C GLU A 26 12.58 3.27 -9.30
N THR A 27 12.64 4.30 -8.45
CA THR A 27 13.81 4.57 -7.61
C THR A 27 13.70 4.00 -6.20
N ILE A 28 12.49 3.83 -5.67
CA ILE A 28 12.25 3.48 -4.27
C ILE A 28 11.43 2.20 -4.15
N LEU A 29 10.23 2.17 -4.74
CA LEU A 29 9.21 1.18 -4.41
C LEU A 29 9.45 -0.16 -5.09
N ALA A 30 9.77 -0.19 -6.39
CA ALA A 30 10.06 -1.45 -7.08
C ALA A 30 11.30 -2.14 -6.49
N PRO A 31 12.42 -1.45 -6.21
CA PRO A 31 13.55 -2.06 -5.50
C PRO A 31 13.18 -2.60 -4.12
N ALA A 32 12.43 -1.84 -3.31
CA ALA A 32 12.03 -2.26 -1.97
C ALA A 32 11.10 -3.50 -2.01
N LEU A 33 10.15 -3.53 -2.95
CA LEU A 33 9.24 -4.66 -3.15
C LEU A 33 9.97 -5.91 -3.66
N ALA A 34 10.92 -5.75 -4.59
CA ALA A 34 11.74 -6.86 -5.07
C ALA A 34 12.58 -7.47 -3.94
N TYR A 35 13.19 -6.62 -3.11
CA TYR A 35 13.91 -7.06 -1.91
C TYR A 35 12.99 -7.80 -0.94
N GLN A 36 11.84 -7.22 -0.59
CA GLN A 36 10.87 -7.82 0.33
C GLN A 36 10.40 -9.19 -0.17
N ALA A 37 10.01 -9.28 -1.44
CA ALA A 37 9.56 -10.51 -2.06
C ALA A 37 10.69 -11.56 -2.09
N GLY A 38 11.93 -11.16 -2.36
CA GLY A 38 13.09 -12.06 -2.30
C GLY A 38 13.35 -12.59 -0.89
N VAL A 39 13.20 -11.76 0.15
CA VAL A 39 13.30 -12.21 1.55
C VAL A 39 12.22 -13.24 1.87
N TYR A 40 10.96 -12.94 1.54
CA TYR A 40 9.86 -13.89 1.78
C TYR A 40 10.01 -15.19 0.99
N ALA A 41 10.48 -15.13 -0.26
CA ALA A 41 10.74 -16.31 -1.06
C ALA A 41 11.80 -17.21 -0.41
N ARG A 42 12.90 -16.64 0.09
CA ARG A 42 13.93 -17.40 0.83
C ARG A 42 13.41 -17.99 2.14
N MET A 43 12.63 -17.22 2.91
CA MET A 43 12.03 -17.70 4.16
C MET A 43 11.04 -18.85 3.93
N GLY A 44 10.31 -18.82 2.81
CA GLY A 44 9.39 -19.89 2.43
C GLY A 44 10.02 -21.08 1.71
N THR A 45 11.35 -21.10 1.54
CA THR A 45 12.05 -22.21 0.87
C THR A 45 12.41 -23.29 1.88
N ASP A 46 11.95 -24.52 1.63
CA ASP A 46 12.24 -25.67 2.47
C ASP A 46 13.74 -26.04 2.51
N ALA A 47 14.16 -26.65 3.61
CA ALA A 47 15.53 -27.10 3.77
C ALA A 47 15.92 -28.11 2.67
N GLY A 48 17.08 -27.91 2.05
CA GLY A 48 17.58 -28.76 0.96
C GLY A 48 17.09 -28.36 -0.44
N HIS A 49 16.15 -27.42 -0.55
CA HIS A 49 15.76 -26.86 -1.85
C HIS A 49 16.68 -25.70 -2.27
N PRO A 50 16.91 -25.51 -3.58
CA PRO A 50 17.69 -24.39 -4.07
C PRO A 50 17.01 -23.07 -3.71
N GLN A 51 17.81 -22.09 -3.31
CA GLN A 51 17.30 -20.76 -3.00
C GLN A 51 16.77 -20.07 -4.27
N PRO A 52 15.66 -19.33 -4.18
CA PRO A 52 15.11 -18.62 -5.32
C PRO A 52 16.08 -17.53 -5.81
N PRO A 53 16.08 -17.24 -7.12
CA PRO A 53 16.89 -16.15 -7.67
C PRO A 53 16.41 -14.79 -7.15
N ASN A 54 17.28 -13.78 -7.25
CA ASN A 54 16.88 -12.40 -6.97
C ASN A 54 15.81 -11.94 -7.97
N ILE A 55 14.83 -11.19 -7.47
CA ILE A 55 13.78 -10.59 -8.29
C ILE A 55 14.32 -9.29 -8.87
N ASP A 56 14.19 -9.13 -10.20
CA ASP A 56 14.53 -7.89 -10.89
C ASP A 56 13.41 -6.85 -10.70
N PRO A 57 13.68 -5.69 -10.05
CA PRO A 57 12.69 -4.63 -9.85
C PRO A 57 12.02 -4.16 -11.14
N HIS A 58 12.71 -4.15 -12.28
CA HIS A 58 12.17 -3.67 -13.56
C HIS A 58 11.11 -4.61 -14.16
N THR A 59 11.05 -5.86 -13.67
CA THR A 59 10.01 -6.81 -14.07
C THR A 59 8.71 -6.60 -13.32
N LEU A 60 8.72 -5.88 -12.20
CA LEU A 60 7.53 -5.60 -11.41
C LEU A 60 6.60 -4.63 -12.16
N ARG A 61 5.31 -4.70 -11.84
CA ARG A 61 4.29 -3.80 -12.36
C ARG A 61 3.64 -3.05 -11.20
N ARG A 62 3.48 -1.75 -11.38
CA ARG A 62 2.74 -0.88 -10.44
C ARG A 62 1.24 -1.17 -10.47
N THR A 63 0.72 -1.67 -11.59
CA THR A 63 -0.71 -1.94 -11.80
C THR A 63 -1.29 -2.82 -10.69
N GLY A 64 -2.39 -2.37 -10.08
CA GLY A 64 -3.06 -3.07 -8.98
C GLY A 64 -2.53 -2.72 -7.59
N LEU A 65 -1.50 -1.88 -7.49
CA LEU A 65 -1.04 -1.28 -6.23
C LEU A 65 -1.59 0.14 -6.10
N LEU A 66 -1.86 0.56 -4.86
CA LEU A 66 -2.27 1.94 -4.59
C LEU A 66 -1.03 2.82 -4.46
N ILE A 67 -0.42 3.15 -5.58
CA ILE A 67 0.77 4.01 -5.64
C ILE A 67 0.47 5.14 -6.61
N ASP A 68 0.10 6.31 -6.11
CA ASP A 68 -0.26 7.44 -6.96
C ASP A 68 -0.23 8.80 -6.23
N THR A 69 -0.60 9.86 -6.92
CA THR A 69 -0.84 11.20 -6.37
C THR A 69 -1.99 11.21 -5.36
N PRO A 70 -2.04 12.19 -4.43
CA PRO A 70 -3.11 12.25 -3.44
C PRO A 70 -4.52 12.27 -4.05
N GLU A 71 -4.71 13.03 -5.12
CA GLU A 71 -6.00 13.16 -5.82
C GLU A 71 -6.43 11.84 -6.46
N LYS A 72 -5.51 11.19 -7.19
CA LYS A 72 -5.78 9.87 -7.78
C LYS A 72 -5.97 8.79 -6.71
N MET A 73 -5.29 8.90 -5.57
CA MET A 73 -5.48 7.99 -4.44
C MET A 73 -6.92 7.99 -3.95
N VAL A 74 -7.49 9.18 -3.73
CA VAL A 74 -8.90 9.34 -3.32
C VAL A 74 -9.83 8.73 -4.36
N ASN A 75 -9.58 9.00 -5.65
CA ASN A 75 -10.37 8.47 -6.76
C ASN A 75 -10.27 6.94 -6.91
N MET A 76 -9.18 6.31 -6.46
CA MET A 76 -9.04 4.86 -6.43
C MET A 76 -9.78 4.23 -5.24
N ILE A 77 -9.72 4.88 -4.07
CA ILE A 77 -10.30 4.35 -2.82
C ILE A 77 -11.83 4.48 -2.79
N GLN A 78 -12.40 5.59 -3.26
CA GLN A 78 -13.84 5.85 -3.22
C GLN A 78 -14.67 4.73 -3.89
N PRO A 79 -14.34 4.25 -5.11
CA PRO A 79 -15.04 3.13 -5.72
C PRO A 79 -14.97 1.84 -4.90
N MET A 80 -13.83 1.57 -4.24
CA MET A 80 -13.65 0.37 -3.41
C MET A 80 -14.59 0.39 -2.20
N GLN A 81 -14.76 1.55 -1.56
CA GLN A 81 -15.71 1.75 -0.46
C GLN A 81 -17.18 1.70 -0.91
N ALA A 82 -17.46 2.03 -2.18
CA ALA A 82 -18.81 1.94 -2.73
C ALA A 82 -19.17 0.50 -3.15
N SER A 83 -18.17 -0.31 -3.56
CA SER A 83 -18.40 -1.67 -4.06
C SER A 83 -18.48 -2.75 -2.97
N ALA A 84 -18.02 -2.45 -1.76
CA ALA A 84 -18.00 -3.37 -0.63
C ALA A 84 -18.33 -2.64 0.67
N PRO A 85 -18.83 -3.32 1.72
CA PRO A 85 -19.12 -2.71 3.02
C PRO A 85 -17.84 -2.39 3.83
N LEU A 86 -16.83 -1.82 3.16
CA LEU A 86 -15.52 -1.51 3.71
C LEU A 86 -15.64 -0.38 4.74
N THR A 87 -15.33 -0.70 5.99
CA THR A 87 -15.33 0.27 7.09
C THR A 87 -13.97 0.90 7.28
N GLU A 88 -12.90 0.15 6.99
CA GLU A 88 -11.52 0.57 7.28
C GLU A 88 -10.54 0.15 6.18
N ILE A 89 -9.50 0.97 6.03
CA ILE A 89 -8.32 0.66 5.25
C ILE A 89 -7.13 0.65 6.20
N CYS A 90 -6.48 -0.51 6.29
CA CYS A 90 -5.16 -0.63 6.87
C CYS A 90 -4.16 -0.73 5.72
N PHE A 91 -3.00 -0.10 5.84
CA PHE A 91 -2.02 -0.14 4.77
C PHE A 91 -0.59 -0.26 5.28
N TRP A 92 0.24 -0.84 4.42
CA TRP A 92 1.68 -0.96 4.62
C TRP A 92 2.32 0.38 4.30
N SER A 93 2.63 1.16 5.32
CA SER A 93 3.20 2.51 5.20
C SER A 93 4.71 2.54 5.02
N HIS A 94 5.41 1.48 5.42
CA HIS A 94 6.86 1.42 5.46
C HIS A 94 7.36 0.17 4.74
N LEU A 95 7.96 0.36 3.55
CA LEU A 95 8.61 -0.72 2.82
C LEU A 95 10.08 -0.86 3.27
N PRO A 96 10.63 -2.09 3.26
CA PRO A 96 12.00 -2.32 3.71
C PRO A 96 13.01 -1.60 2.83
N GLY A 97 14.01 -0.97 3.45
CA GLY A 97 15.07 -0.24 2.75
C GLY A 97 14.68 1.16 2.27
N VAL A 98 13.43 1.59 2.46
CA VAL A 98 13.01 2.98 2.20
C VAL A 98 13.48 3.88 3.34
N SER A 99 13.94 5.08 3.01
CA SER A 99 14.42 6.04 4.02
C SER A 99 13.27 6.51 4.91
N HIS A 100 13.61 6.83 6.16
CA HIS A 100 12.65 7.39 7.12
C HIS A 100 12.00 8.67 6.59
N GLU A 101 12.79 9.56 5.99
CA GLU A 101 12.30 10.81 5.41
C GLU A 101 11.25 10.58 4.31
N ALA A 102 11.51 9.65 3.39
CA ALA A 102 10.55 9.33 2.32
C ALA A 102 9.25 8.76 2.89
N VAL A 103 9.33 7.88 3.89
CA VAL A 103 8.16 7.33 4.57
C VAL A 103 7.34 8.42 5.26
N MET A 104 8.01 9.32 5.99
CA MET A 104 7.32 10.42 6.69
C MET A 104 6.68 11.39 5.70
N ALA A 105 7.36 11.71 4.60
CA ALA A 105 6.80 12.58 3.57
C ALA A 105 5.57 11.95 2.89
N HIS A 106 5.59 10.63 2.65
CA HIS A 106 4.42 9.90 2.17
C HIS A 106 3.25 9.97 3.18
N LEU A 107 3.51 9.65 4.46
CA LEU A 107 2.49 9.65 5.51
C LEU A 107 1.90 11.03 5.76
N GLU A 108 2.72 12.08 5.68
CA GLU A 108 2.27 13.45 5.78
C GLU A 108 1.26 13.77 4.66
N ARG A 109 1.55 13.38 3.40
CA ARG A 109 0.61 13.53 2.29
C ARG A 109 -0.68 12.74 2.50
N VAL A 110 -0.59 11.51 2.99
CA VAL A 110 -1.78 10.71 3.36
C VAL A 110 -2.63 11.48 4.35
N SER A 111 -2.03 11.96 5.44
CA SER A 111 -2.75 12.64 6.52
C SER A 111 -3.38 13.96 6.07
N LYS A 112 -2.69 14.74 5.24
CA LYS A 112 -3.13 16.07 4.80
C LYS A 112 -4.11 16.06 3.64
N HIS A 113 -4.02 15.07 2.74
CA HIS A 113 -4.72 15.13 1.46
C HIS A 113 -5.60 13.91 1.17
N VAL A 114 -5.25 12.73 1.70
CA VAL A 114 -6.01 11.51 1.45
C VAL A 114 -7.05 11.24 2.54
N LEU A 115 -6.71 11.39 3.82
CA LEU A 115 -7.64 11.12 4.93
C LEU A 115 -8.82 12.11 5.05
N PRO A 116 -8.66 13.43 4.85
CA PRO A 116 -9.75 14.37 5.10
C PRO A 116 -11.03 14.11 4.30
N PRO A 117 -10.97 13.76 2.99
CA PRO A 117 -12.15 13.36 2.23
C PRO A 117 -12.94 12.17 2.81
N PHE A 118 -12.31 11.30 3.60
CA PHE A 118 -12.96 10.14 4.23
C PHE A 118 -13.38 10.36 5.68
N SER A 119 -12.94 11.47 6.30
CA SER A 119 -13.19 11.76 7.72
C SER A 119 -14.58 12.34 7.99
N ALA A 120 -15.32 12.73 6.95
CA ALA A 120 -16.62 13.39 7.05
C ALA A 120 -17.84 12.43 7.11
N ARG A 121 -17.63 11.14 7.40
CA ARG A 121 -18.76 10.22 7.67
C ARG A 121 -19.28 10.47 9.08
N GLU A 122 -20.35 11.27 9.20
CA GLU A 122 -21.27 11.18 10.33
C GLU A 122 -21.81 9.74 10.39
N VAL A 123 -21.72 9.16 11.59
CA VAL A 123 -22.25 7.84 11.97
C VAL A 123 -23.78 7.89 12.02
#